data_AF-A0A4R8QU34-F1
#
_entry.id   AF-A0A4R8QU34-F1
#
_cell.length_a   1.000
_cell.length_b   1.000
_cell.length_c   1.000
_cell.angle_alpha   90.00
_cell.angle_beta   90.00
_cell.angle_gamma   90.00
#
_symmetry.space_group_name_H-M   'P 1'
#
loop_
_entity.id
_entity.type
_entity.pdbx_description
1 polymer ?
#
loop_
_entity_poly.entity_id
_entity_poly.type
_entity_poly.pdbx_seq_one_letter_code
_entity_poly.pdbx_strand_id
1 'polypeptide(L)'
;MSSRIALLLGALSLATAASIPESAASRVITKDVVILGAGASGSHAAVRLREDYNKTVVIVEKQNRVGGHVATYTDPETGNNYDYGVNSYTDYGGARDFVARLNVSIMTPGRLALTTTYADFKTGKPTNYSLPAAADSTAALKKYLELCEKYEAYILPSYVQFPNATEGIPADLTMKFIDFVTKYDIEAAVPRIFQVTGLGMDDFPTQSTLYVMQTFGAPLARSFVGTTGSFVPSSKRNQEIYDRIADLLGDDVLLSSIAIKTVRTDAGVEVLVQGPDNSRTLIRAKKLLVSFEPTLANLKGINVDEEEESIFQKWKWSTVYAGIVSHSSLPDSHSYTNTAPSSWLSLPSLPFVGRCDYLGDDNYRVLVGGQSNYTSAEAQQLVRKSLGQLAAAGTVPSLGIQ
;
A
#
# COMPACT_ATOMS: atom_id res chain seq x y z
N MET A 1 -38.82 -50.84 -50.49
CA MET A 1 -38.94 -49.57 -49.73
C MET A 1 -38.05 -49.71 -48.49
N SER A 2 -36.75 -49.49 -48.63
CA SER A 2 -36.02 -48.27 -48.24
C SER A 2 -36.07 -47.98 -46.74
N SER A 3 -35.11 -48.52 -45.99
CA SER A 3 -34.67 -47.95 -44.73
C SER A 3 -33.22 -47.50 -44.91
N ARG A 4 -33.02 -46.18 -44.90
CA ARG A 4 -31.72 -45.52 -45.02
C ARG A 4 -31.11 -45.42 -43.62
N ILE A 5 -29.97 -46.06 -43.40
CA ILE A 5 -29.12 -45.81 -42.25
C ILE A 5 -28.37 -44.50 -42.53
N ALA A 6 -28.71 -43.44 -41.81
CA ALA A 6 -27.95 -42.20 -41.82
C ALA A 6 -26.82 -42.31 -40.79
N LEU A 7 -25.57 -42.34 -41.25
CA LEU A 7 -24.41 -42.10 -40.38
C LEU A 7 -24.36 -40.60 -40.06
N LEU A 8 -24.61 -40.23 -38.80
CA LEU A 8 -24.17 -38.95 -38.28
C LEU A 8 -22.66 -39.02 -38.01
N LEU A 9 -21.85 -38.38 -38.85
CA LEU A 9 -20.49 -37.99 -38.47
C LEU A 9 -20.62 -36.82 -37.49
N GLY A 10 -20.36 -37.08 -36.21
CA GLY A 10 -20.14 -36.02 -35.22
C GLY A 10 -18.86 -35.27 -35.57
N ALA A 11 -18.99 -34.00 -35.95
CA ALA A 11 -17.85 -33.10 -36.03
C ALA A 11 -17.32 -32.87 -34.60
N LEU A 12 -16.15 -33.45 -34.28
CA LEU A 12 -15.39 -33.01 -33.12
C LEU A 12 -14.93 -31.57 -33.42
N SER A 13 -15.59 -30.60 -32.82
CA SER A 13 -15.06 -29.26 -32.67
C SER A 13 -13.80 -29.36 -31.81
N LEU A 14 -12.64 -29.39 -32.47
CA LEU A 14 -11.37 -29.06 -31.85
C LEU A 14 -11.49 -27.61 -31.37
N ALA A 15 -11.86 -27.45 -30.09
CA ALA A 15 -11.69 -26.19 -29.39
C ALA A 15 -10.19 -25.89 -29.46
N THR A 16 -9.80 -25.00 -30.38
CA THR A 16 -8.45 -24.49 -30.40
C THR A 16 -8.25 -23.75 -29.09
N ALA A 17 -7.42 -24.32 -28.22
CA ALA A 17 -7.08 -23.67 -26.96
C ALA A 17 -6.58 -22.25 -27.30
N ALA A 18 -7.22 -21.25 -26.70
CA ALA A 18 -6.79 -19.88 -26.86
C ALA A 18 -5.30 -19.81 -26.48
N SER A 19 -4.48 -19.29 -27.38
CA SER A 19 -3.04 -19.11 -27.18
C SER A 19 -2.58 -17.83 -27.86
N ILE A 20 -1.53 -17.24 -27.32
CA ILE A 20 -0.87 -16.08 -27.91
C ILE A 20 0.19 -16.62 -28.88
N PRO A 21 0.13 -16.26 -30.18
CA PRO A 21 1.10 -16.75 -31.15
C PRO A 21 2.50 -16.24 -30.81
N GLU A 22 3.52 -17.08 -30.96
CA GLU A 22 4.92 -16.68 -30.69
C GLU A 22 5.36 -15.49 -31.53
N SER A 23 4.83 -15.35 -32.74
CA SER A 23 5.08 -14.20 -33.63
C SER A 23 4.60 -12.85 -33.05
N ALA A 24 3.83 -12.86 -31.96
CA ALA A 24 3.43 -11.63 -31.25
C ALA A 24 4.58 -11.04 -30.40
N ALA A 25 5.65 -11.79 -30.15
CA ALA A 25 6.77 -11.39 -29.30
C ALA A 25 8.13 -11.63 -29.99
N SER A 26 9.14 -10.84 -29.62
CA SER A 26 10.52 -11.04 -30.07
C SER A 26 11.31 -11.97 -29.15
N ARG A 27 10.80 -12.23 -27.95
CA ARG A 27 11.38 -13.12 -26.94
C ARG A 27 10.29 -13.98 -26.32
N VAL A 28 10.56 -15.27 -26.15
CA VAL A 28 9.66 -16.20 -25.45
C VAL A 28 10.43 -16.81 -24.28
N ILE A 29 9.84 -16.80 -23.09
CA ILE A 29 10.42 -17.41 -21.89
C ILE A 29 9.41 -18.31 -21.19
N THR A 30 9.92 -19.35 -20.52
CA THR A 30 9.11 -20.29 -19.73
C THR A 30 9.53 -20.23 -18.27
N LYS A 31 8.55 -20.13 -17.35
CA LYS A 31 8.76 -20.05 -15.90
C LYS A 31 7.72 -20.89 -15.14
N ASP A 32 7.95 -21.17 -13.87
CA ASP A 32 6.91 -21.78 -13.02
C ASP A 32 5.86 -20.75 -12.63
N VAL A 33 6.29 -19.54 -12.25
CA VAL A 33 5.40 -18.47 -11.80
C VAL A 33 5.74 -17.15 -12.49
N VAL A 34 4.74 -16.48 -13.06
CA VAL A 34 4.81 -15.07 -13.46
C VAL A 34 4.12 -14.22 -12.40
N ILE A 35 4.81 -13.19 -11.92
CA ILE A 35 4.35 -12.30 -10.86
C ILE A 35 4.15 -10.90 -11.45
N LEU A 36 2.99 -10.30 -11.25
CA LEU A 36 2.69 -8.95 -11.71
C LEU A 36 2.74 -7.96 -10.55
N GLY A 37 3.73 -7.08 -10.58
CA GLY A 37 4.07 -6.11 -9.54
C GLY A 37 5.27 -6.54 -8.71
N ALA A 38 6.24 -5.64 -8.54
CA ALA A 38 7.44 -5.81 -7.72
C ALA A 38 7.40 -4.91 -6.48
N GLY A 39 6.22 -4.75 -5.86
CA GLY A 39 6.09 -4.19 -4.52
C GLY A 39 6.44 -5.21 -3.43
N ALA A 40 6.26 -4.84 -2.16
CA ALA A 40 6.53 -5.70 -0.99
C ALA A 40 6.01 -7.14 -1.14
N SER A 41 4.74 -7.29 -1.55
CA SER A 41 4.07 -8.58 -1.74
C SER A 41 4.72 -9.42 -2.85
N GLY A 42 4.86 -8.88 -4.05
CA GLY A 42 5.40 -9.59 -5.21
C GLY A 42 6.89 -9.92 -5.06
N SER A 43 7.68 -8.97 -4.54
CA SER A 43 9.11 -9.16 -4.28
C SER A 43 9.35 -10.22 -3.20
N HIS A 44 8.61 -10.19 -2.09
CA HIS A 44 8.71 -11.23 -1.07
C HIS A 44 8.34 -12.62 -1.64
N ALA A 45 7.23 -12.70 -2.39
CA ALA A 45 6.80 -13.94 -3.03
C ALA A 45 7.85 -14.49 -3.99
N ALA A 46 8.46 -13.63 -4.83
CA ALA A 46 9.49 -14.03 -5.78
C ALA A 46 10.71 -14.66 -5.11
N VAL A 47 11.25 -13.99 -4.09
CA VAL A 47 12.40 -14.48 -3.33
C VAL A 47 12.07 -15.83 -2.68
N ARG A 48 10.90 -15.93 -2.02
CA ARG A 48 10.48 -17.17 -1.36
C ARG A 48 10.29 -18.33 -2.34
N LEU A 49 9.59 -18.08 -3.46
CA LEU A 49 9.36 -19.06 -4.51
C LEU A 49 10.68 -19.58 -5.10
N ARG A 50 11.65 -18.69 -5.30
CA ARG A 50 12.95 -19.06 -5.87
C ARG A 50 13.84 -19.78 -4.87
N GLU A 51 14.13 -19.14 -3.73
CA GLU A 51 15.14 -19.60 -2.78
C GLU A 51 14.64 -20.76 -1.91
N ASP A 52 13.39 -20.74 -1.48
CA ASP A 52 12.88 -21.74 -0.53
C ASP A 52 12.07 -22.86 -1.19
N TYR A 53 11.50 -22.61 -2.38
CA TYR A 53 10.68 -23.59 -3.10
C TYR A 53 11.27 -24.05 -4.43
N ASN A 54 12.47 -23.57 -4.78
CA ASN A 54 13.20 -23.91 -6.00
C ASN A 54 12.33 -23.79 -7.26
N LYS A 55 11.58 -22.69 -7.36
CA LYS A 55 10.73 -22.36 -8.51
C LYS A 55 11.39 -21.31 -9.38
N THR A 56 11.25 -21.46 -10.69
CA THR A 56 11.64 -20.41 -11.63
C THR A 56 10.56 -19.33 -11.67
N VAL A 57 10.96 -18.08 -11.47
CA VAL A 57 10.04 -16.94 -11.43
C VAL A 57 10.41 -15.88 -12.47
N VAL A 58 9.45 -15.03 -12.81
CA VAL A 58 9.69 -13.74 -13.46
C VAL A 58 8.71 -12.72 -12.90
N ILE A 59 9.19 -11.53 -12.59
CA ILE A 59 8.37 -10.39 -12.15
C ILE A 59 8.22 -9.41 -13.30
N VAL A 60 7.02 -8.86 -13.48
CA VAL A 60 6.72 -7.76 -14.40
C VAL A 60 6.38 -6.53 -13.56
N GLU A 61 7.15 -5.46 -13.68
CA GLU A 61 6.98 -4.23 -12.92
C GLU A 61 6.86 -3.01 -13.83
N LYS A 62 5.83 -2.19 -13.60
CA LYS A 62 5.54 -1.01 -14.41
C LYS A 62 6.56 0.12 -14.19
N GLN A 63 7.10 0.23 -12.98
CA GLN A 63 8.13 1.19 -12.64
C GLN A 63 9.50 0.72 -13.13
N ASN A 64 10.44 1.66 -13.24
CA ASN A 64 11.84 1.37 -13.52
C ASN A 64 12.62 0.87 -12.29
N ARG A 65 11.93 0.46 -11.22
CA ARG A 65 12.52 -0.03 -9.96
C ARG A 65 11.56 -0.97 -9.22
N VAL A 66 12.12 -1.78 -8.33
CA VAL A 66 11.39 -2.61 -7.36
C VAL A 66 11.07 -1.78 -6.11
N GLY A 67 10.01 -2.12 -5.38
CA GLY A 67 9.73 -1.60 -4.03
C GLY A 67 8.37 -0.95 -3.81
N GLY A 68 7.63 -0.67 -4.89
CA GLY A 68 6.26 -0.16 -4.82
C GLY A 68 6.16 1.14 -4.03
N HIS A 69 5.48 1.11 -2.87
CA HIS A 69 5.20 2.29 -2.04
C HIS A 69 6.40 2.80 -1.24
N VAL A 70 7.54 2.12 -1.28
CA VAL A 70 8.77 2.69 -0.72
C VAL A 70 9.24 3.86 -1.58
N ALA A 71 9.56 4.95 -0.91
CA ALA A 71 10.03 6.17 -1.54
C ALA A 71 10.97 6.89 -0.57
N THR A 72 12.22 7.07 -1.01
CA THR A 72 13.27 7.74 -0.26
C THR A 72 13.76 8.93 -1.08
N TYR A 73 13.85 10.08 -0.43
CA TYR A 73 14.48 11.27 -0.99
C TYR A 73 15.94 11.32 -0.50
N THR A 74 16.88 11.41 -1.44
CA THR A 74 18.29 11.67 -1.11
C THR A 74 18.55 13.15 -1.32
N ASP A 75 18.88 13.84 -0.23
CA ASP A 75 19.18 15.27 -0.29
C ASP A 75 20.45 15.50 -1.11
N PRO A 76 20.41 16.33 -2.17
CA PRO A 76 21.54 16.51 -3.08
C PRO A 76 22.69 17.29 -2.46
N GLU A 77 22.46 18.06 -1.39
CA GLU A 77 23.49 18.87 -0.74
C GLU A 77 24.23 18.08 0.34
N THR A 78 23.48 17.34 1.16
CA THR A 78 24.06 16.60 2.30
C THR A 78 24.32 15.12 2.00
N GLY A 79 23.64 14.55 0.99
CA GLY A 79 23.63 13.12 0.71
C GLY A 79 22.79 12.29 1.70
N ASN A 80 22.06 12.93 2.62
CA ASN A 80 21.22 12.26 3.60
C ASN A 80 19.99 11.61 2.95
N ASN A 81 19.55 10.47 3.49
CA ASN A 81 18.36 9.77 3.02
C ASN A 81 17.16 10.02 3.94
N TYR A 82 16.01 10.32 3.34
CA TYR A 82 14.75 10.59 4.01
C TYR A 82 13.60 9.77 3.41
N ASP A 83 13.16 8.74 4.13
CA ASP A 83 12.00 7.95 3.75
C ASP A 83 10.70 8.74 3.94
N TYR A 84 10.01 9.01 2.83
CA TYR A 84 8.72 9.72 2.82
C TYR A 84 7.54 8.83 2.42
N GLY A 85 7.79 7.68 1.78
CA GLY A 85 6.79 6.63 1.55
C GLY A 85 6.54 5.79 2.80
N VAL A 86 6.93 4.51 2.76
CA VAL A 86 6.97 3.63 3.95
C VAL A 86 7.98 4.18 4.96
N ASN A 87 7.58 4.28 6.23
CA ASN A 87 8.42 4.86 7.29
C ASN A 87 9.26 3.81 8.03
N SER A 88 8.67 2.67 8.41
CA SER A 88 9.36 1.56 9.09
C SER A 88 8.59 0.25 8.93
N TYR A 89 9.22 -0.86 9.31
CA TYR A 89 8.65 -2.20 9.26
C TYR A 89 8.40 -2.74 10.67
N THR A 90 7.18 -3.22 10.92
CA THR A 90 6.84 -3.92 12.17
C THR A 90 7.50 -5.29 12.20
N ASP A 91 8.01 -5.69 13.36
CA ASP A 91 8.64 -6.99 13.56
C ASP A 91 7.59 -8.11 13.65
N TYR A 92 7.14 -8.60 12.50
CA TYR A 92 6.08 -9.61 12.39
C TYR A 92 6.41 -10.66 11.33
N GLY A 93 6.00 -11.91 11.56
CA GLY A 93 6.02 -12.96 10.54
C GLY A 93 7.38 -13.28 9.94
N GLY A 94 8.47 -13.08 10.69
CA GLY A 94 9.84 -13.30 10.20
C GLY A 94 10.40 -12.15 9.33
N ALA A 95 9.82 -10.96 9.39
CA ALA A 95 10.26 -9.80 8.61
C ALA A 95 11.75 -9.47 8.80
N ARG A 96 12.28 -9.55 10.03
CA ARG A 96 13.72 -9.34 10.28
C ARG A 96 14.59 -10.38 9.59
N ASP A 97 14.24 -11.65 9.72
CA ASP A 97 14.98 -12.75 9.10
C ASP A 97 14.97 -12.65 7.57
N PHE A 98 13.84 -12.24 7.00
CA PHE A 98 13.74 -11.98 5.56
C PHE A 98 14.71 -10.88 5.11
N VAL A 99 14.78 -9.76 5.85
CA VAL A 99 15.71 -8.66 5.52
C VAL A 99 17.17 -9.04 5.76
N ALA A 100 17.46 -9.83 6.78
CA ALA A 100 18.81 -10.33 7.05
C ALA A 100 19.34 -11.20 5.90
N ARG A 101 18.49 -12.03 5.28
CA ARG A 101 18.85 -12.86 4.10
C ARG A 101 19.29 -12.02 2.89
N LEU A 102 18.87 -10.77 2.81
CA LEU A 102 19.25 -9.82 1.75
C LEU A 102 20.56 -9.09 2.06
N ASN A 103 21.25 -9.44 3.15
CA ASN A 103 22.44 -8.75 3.65
C ASN A 103 22.22 -7.25 3.90
N VAL A 104 21.02 -6.88 4.35
CA VAL A 104 20.69 -5.51 4.75
C VAL A 104 20.81 -5.39 6.27
N SER A 105 21.74 -4.54 6.73
CA SER A 105 21.85 -4.22 8.15
C SER A 105 20.67 -3.37 8.60
N ILE A 106 20.05 -3.71 9.71
CA ILE A 106 18.89 -3.01 10.26
C ILE A 106 19.21 -2.25 11.55
N MET A 107 18.42 -1.22 11.84
CA MET A 107 18.47 -0.47 13.09
C MET A 107 17.07 -0.18 13.62
N THR A 108 16.98 0.20 14.89
CA THR A 108 15.74 0.77 15.46
C THR A 108 15.43 2.10 14.75
N PRO A 109 14.18 2.35 14.31
CA PRO A 109 13.84 3.59 13.63
C PRO A 109 14.02 4.78 14.58
N GLY A 110 14.80 5.78 14.14
CA GLY A 110 14.93 7.04 14.86
C GLY A 110 13.63 7.84 14.78
N ARG A 111 13.22 8.49 15.88
CA ARG A 111 12.12 9.46 15.89
C ARG A 111 12.66 10.83 16.27
N LEU A 112 12.45 11.81 15.39
CA LEU A 112 12.74 13.19 15.72
C LEU A 112 11.74 13.68 16.75
N ALA A 113 12.23 14.38 17.77
CA ALA A 113 11.38 15.14 18.67
C ALA A 113 10.93 16.40 17.92
N LEU A 114 9.64 16.48 17.60
CA LEU A 114 9.05 17.60 16.86
C LEU A 114 8.10 18.40 17.75
N THR A 115 8.20 19.73 17.69
CA THR A 115 7.17 20.61 18.21
C THR A 115 5.99 20.60 17.26
N THR A 116 4.85 20.07 17.70
CA THR A 116 3.66 19.92 16.84
C THR A 116 2.70 21.08 17.03
N THR A 117 2.33 21.74 15.94
CA THR A 117 1.25 22.72 15.87
C THR A 117 0.03 22.08 15.21
N TYR A 118 -1.10 22.09 15.92
CA TYR A 118 -2.39 21.72 15.37
C TYR A 118 -3.07 22.94 14.76
N ALA A 119 -3.51 22.83 13.52
CA ALA A 119 -4.14 23.93 12.80
C ALA A 119 -5.26 23.41 11.90
N ASP A 120 -6.23 24.27 11.59
CA ASP A 120 -7.16 24.02 10.50
C ASP A 120 -6.52 24.50 9.21
N PHE A 121 -6.11 23.57 8.36
CA PHE A 121 -5.39 23.91 7.14
C PHE A 121 -6.26 24.65 6.12
N LYS A 122 -7.59 24.66 6.26
CA LYS A 122 -8.50 25.45 5.42
C LYS A 122 -8.49 26.93 5.79
N THR A 123 -8.31 27.26 7.06
CA THR A 123 -8.27 28.65 7.55
C THR A 123 -6.84 29.13 7.80
N GLY A 124 -5.90 28.19 7.92
CA GLY A 124 -4.51 28.43 8.28
C GLY A 124 -4.31 28.66 9.78
N LYS A 125 -5.35 28.71 10.61
CA LYS A 125 -5.23 29.13 12.02
C LYS A 125 -4.93 27.95 12.95
N PRO A 126 -4.17 28.17 14.04
CA PRO A 126 -4.00 27.15 15.07
C PRO A 126 -5.34 26.81 15.72
N THR A 127 -5.50 25.56 16.13
CA THR A 127 -6.67 25.10 16.89
C THR A 127 -6.30 24.86 18.34
N ASN A 128 -7.30 24.82 19.23
CA ASN A 128 -7.11 24.42 20.63
C ASN A 128 -7.08 22.90 20.82
N TYR A 129 -6.80 22.14 19.75
CA TYR A 129 -6.74 20.70 19.79
C TYR A 129 -5.49 20.22 20.54
N SER A 130 -5.69 19.22 21.39
CA SER A 130 -4.62 18.48 22.05
C SER A 130 -4.86 16.99 21.89
N LEU A 131 -3.78 16.21 21.74
CA LEU A 131 -3.88 14.77 21.80
C LEU A 131 -4.38 14.32 23.19
N PRO A 132 -5.02 13.14 23.28
CA PRO A 132 -5.25 12.47 24.55
C PRO A 132 -3.95 12.34 25.35
N ALA A 133 -4.06 12.29 26.69
CA ALA A 133 -2.90 12.05 27.53
C ALA A 133 -2.22 10.74 27.14
N ALA A 134 -0.89 10.68 27.26
CA ALA A 134 -0.12 9.51 26.82
C ALA A 134 -0.59 8.22 27.52
N ALA A 135 -0.91 8.29 28.82
CA ALA A 135 -1.44 7.16 29.58
C ALA A 135 -2.78 6.66 29.04
N ASP A 136 -3.70 7.58 28.72
CA ASP A 136 -5.03 7.24 28.18
C ASP A 136 -4.91 6.63 26.78
N SER A 137 -4.05 7.21 25.93
CA SER A 137 -3.79 6.67 24.59
C SER A 137 -3.19 5.27 24.66
N THR A 138 -2.22 5.03 25.54
CA THR A 138 -1.65 3.69 25.76
C THR A 138 -2.68 2.71 26.31
N ALA A 139 -3.52 3.12 27.27
CA ALA A 139 -4.57 2.27 27.82
C ALA A 139 -5.61 1.88 26.75
N ALA A 140 -6.08 2.84 25.95
CA ALA A 140 -6.99 2.58 24.85
C ALA A 140 -6.37 1.70 23.76
N LEU A 141 -5.08 1.88 23.44
CA LEU A 141 -4.37 1.01 22.49
C LEU A 141 -4.20 -0.42 23.01
N LYS A 142 -3.99 -0.63 24.32
CA LYS A 142 -3.98 -1.97 24.92
C LYS A 142 -5.34 -2.64 24.79
N LYS A 143 -6.43 -1.91 25.11
CA LYS A 143 -7.79 -2.39 24.93
C LYS A 143 -8.10 -2.70 23.46
N TYR A 144 -7.66 -1.84 22.54
CA TYR A 144 -7.77 -2.09 21.10
C TYR A 144 -6.99 -3.34 20.66
N LEU A 145 -5.77 -3.54 21.16
CA LEU A 145 -4.98 -4.74 20.89
C LEU A 145 -5.72 -6.01 21.32
N GLU A 146 -6.26 -6.05 22.55
CA GLU A 146 -7.05 -7.19 23.05
C GLU A 146 -8.26 -7.49 22.14
N LEU A 147 -8.86 -6.46 21.52
CA LEU A 147 -9.95 -6.64 20.56
C LEU A 147 -9.44 -7.17 19.21
N CYS A 148 -8.32 -6.66 18.70
CA CYS A 148 -7.71 -7.17 17.47
C CYS A 148 -7.30 -8.64 17.58
N GLU A 149 -6.76 -9.05 18.74
CA GLU A 149 -6.28 -10.42 18.96
C GLU A 149 -7.41 -11.46 18.86
N LYS A 150 -8.67 -11.08 19.11
CA LYS A 150 -9.84 -11.95 18.92
C LYS A 150 -10.07 -12.34 17.46
N TYR A 151 -9.63 -11.50 16.52
CA TYR A 151 -9.88 -11.66 15.09
C TYR A 151 -8.61 -11.86 14.27
N GLU A 152 -7.44 -11.83 14.92
CA GLU A 152 -6.14 -11.86 14.23
C GLU A 152 -6.01 -13.09 13.32
N ALA A 153 -6.40 -14.26 13.80
CA ALA A 153 -6.33 -15.51 13.02
C ALA A 153 -7.26 -15.53 11.80
N TYR A 154 -8.33 -14.71 11.80
CA TYR A 154 -9.24 -14.58 10.65
C TYR A 154 -8.67 -13.69 9.55
N ILE A 155 -7.78 -12.76 9.90
CA ILE A 155 -7.26 -11.72 9.00
C ILE A 155 -5.83 -12.03 8.56
N LEU A 156 -5.02 -12.64 9.43
CA LEU A 156 -3.61 -12.89 9.24
C LEU A 156 -3.24 -14.38 9.49
N PRO A 157 -2.28 -14.94 8.73
CA PRO A 157 -1.61 -14.34 7.58
C PRO A 157 -2.47 -14.39 6.30
N SER A 158 -3.65 -15.00 6.35
CA SER A 158 -4.57 -15.13 5.22
C SER A 158 -6.02 -15.27 5.71
N TYR A 159 -6.97 -15.14 4.78
CA TYR A 159 -8.40 -15.31 5.05
C TYR A 159 -8.88 -16.77 5.07
N VAL A 160 -7.98 -17.76 5.18
CA VAL A 160 -8.36 -19.18 5.21
C VAL A 160 -9.27 -19.51 6.39
N GLN A 161 -9.10 -18.81 7.51
CA GLN A 161 -9.96 -18.94 8.69
C GLN A 161 -11.04 -17.85 8.75
N PHE A 162 -11.20 -17.02 7.71
CA PHE A 162 -12.20 -15.96 7.74
C PHE A 162 -13.60 -16.59 7.70
N PRO A 163 -14.52 -16.18 8.60
CA PRO A 163 -15.85 -16.77 8.68
C PRO A 163 -16.60 -16.68 7.35
N ASN A 164 -17.16 -17.80 6.91
CA ASN A 164 -17.97 -17.84 5.69
C ASN A 164 -19.42 -17.41 5.99
N ALA A 165 -20.25 -17.32 4.94
CA ALA A 165 -21.64 -16.90 5.04
C ALA A 165 -22.50 -17.76 6.00
N THR A 166 -22.09 -19.00 6.29
CA THR A 166 -22.80 -19.92 7.21
C THR A 166 -22.46 -19.65 8.67
N GLU A 167 -21.19 -19.38 8.99
CA GLU A 167 -20.75 -19.04 10.35
C GLU A 167 -21.13 -17.60 10.73
N GLY A 168 -21.25 -16.73 9.72
CA GLY A 168 -21.56 -15.32 9.89
C GLY A 168 -20.32 -14.52 10.28
N ILE A 169 -20.15 -13.34 9.67
CA ILE A 169 -19.05 -12.45 10.01
C ILE A 169 -19.36 -11.81 11.38
N PRO A 170 -18.43 -11.81 12.36
CA PRO A 170 -18.62 -11.16 13.65
C PRO A 170 -19.11 -9.72 13.49
N ALA A 171 -20.16 -9.35 14.23
CA ALA A 171 -20.77 -8.03 14.14
C ALA A 171 -19.78 -6.88 14.37
N ASP A 172 -18.78 -7.10 15.21
CA ASP A 172 -17.72 -6.12 15.47
C ASP A 172 -16.87 -5.81 14.25
N LEU A 173 -16.64 -6.78 13.36
CA LEU A 173 -15.85 -6.59 12.15
C LEU A 173 -16.64 -5.84 11.06
N THR A 174 -17.97 -5.94 11.06
CA THR A 174 -18.83 -5.32 10.04
C THR A 174 -19.43 -3.99 10.47
N MET A 175 -19.50 -3.69 11.77
CA MET A 175 -19.98 -2.40 12.25
C MET A 175 -19.05 -1.25 11.85
N LYS A 176 -19.60 -0.03 11.82
CA LYS A 176 -18.81 1.17 11.53
C LYS A 176 -17.79 1.38 12.63
N PHE A 177 -16.60 1.84 12.25
CA PHE A 177 -15.51 2.02 13.19
C PHE A 177 -15.85 3.00 14.32
N ILE A 178 -16.62 4.05 14.05
CA ILE A 178 -17.12 4.98 15.09
C ILE A 178 -17.99 4.27 16.14
N ASP A 179 -18.85 3.34 15.71
CA ASP A 179 -19.72 2.59 16.61
C ASP A 179 -18.90 1.57 17.42
N PHE A 180 -17.89 0.96 16.81
CA PHE A 180 -16.93 0.09 17.48
C PHE A 180 -16.12 0.85 18.53
N VAL A 181 -15.61 2.04 18.20
CA VAL A 181 -14.88 2.90 19.12
C VAL A 181 -15.74 3.27 20.33
N THR A 182 -16.97 3.71 20.08
CA THR A 182 -17.93 4.09 21.13
C THR A 182 -18.29 2.87 22.01
N LYS A 183 -18.58 1.72 21.38
CA LYS A 183 -18.93 0.48 22.08
C LYS A 183 -17.84 0.03 23.06
N TYR A 184 -16.58 0.24 22.69
CA TYR A 184 -15.44 -0.21 23.47
C TYR A 184 -14.70 0.90 24.21
N ASP A 185 -15.15 2.16 24.19
CA ASP A 185 -14.52 3.26 24.93
C ASP A 185 -12.99 3.32 24.64
N ILE A 186 -12.64 3.45 23.36
CA ILE A 186 -11.25 3.46 22.85
C ILE A 186 -10.95 4.72 22.02
N GLU A 187 -11.70 5.80 22.21
CA GLU A 187 -11.56 7.08 21.52
C GLU A 187 -10.12 7.60 21.61
N ALA A 188 -9.45 7.41 22.75
CA ALA A 188 -8.07 7.84 22.96
C ALA A 188 -7.02 7.09 22.09
N ALA A 189 -7.37 5.95 21.48
CA ALA A 189 -6.52 5.25 20.52
C ALA A 189 -6.67 5.81 19.10
N VAL A 190 -7.81 6.43 18.79
CA VAL A 190 -8.18 6.79 17.42
C VAL A 190 -7.19 7.76 16.75
N PRO A 191 -6.69 8.84 17.42
CA PRO A 191 -5.72 9.72 16.80
C PRO A 191 -4.46 8.99 16.34
N ARG A 192 -4.01 7.99 17.10
CA ARG A 192 -2.84 7.18 16.73
C ARG A 192 -3.14 6.28 15.54
N ILE A 193 -4.28 5.59 15.54
CA ILE A 193 -4.72 4.72 14.44
C ILE A 193 -4.83 5.54 13.14
N PHE A 194 -5.48 6.71 13.22
CA PHE A 194 -5.65 7.59 12.07
C PHE A 194 -4.31 8.10 11.51
N GLN A 195 -3.40 8.55 12.38
CA GLN A 195 -2.08 9.07 11.97
C GLN A 195 -1.19 8.03 11.28
N VAL A 196 -1.40 6.74 11.54
CA VAL A 196 -0.53 5.68 11.02
C VAL A 196 -1.11 5.08 9.74
N THR A 197 -2.41 4.76 9.70
CA THR A 197 -3.04 4.11 8.54
C THR A 197 -4.35 4.73 8.07
N GLY A 198 -5.01 5.56 8.89
CA GLY A 198 -6.34 6.11 8.57
C GLY A 198 -6.36 7.22 7.51
N LEU A 199 -5.21 7.80 7.18
CA LEU A 199 -5.09 8.89 6.17
C LEU A 199 -5.65 8.54 4.79
N GLY A 200 -5.66 7.25 4.43
CA GLY A 200 -6.16 6.71 3.15
C GLY A 200 -7.50 6.01 3.25
N MET A 201 -8.29 6.25 4.30
CA MET A 201 -9.51 5.49 4.58
C MET A 201 -10.79 6.26 4.28
N ASP A 202 -10.81 7.09 3.23
CA ASP A 202 -11.99 7.86 2.79
C ASP A 202 -12.75 8.48 3.98
N ASP A 203 -14.00 8.07 4.21
CA ASP A 203 -14.76 8.37 5.43
C ASP A 203 -14.38 7.40 6.56
N PHE A 204 -13.20 7.63 7.15
CA PHE A 204 -12.59 6.80 8.20
C PHE A 204 -13.55 6.38 9.34
N PRO A 205 -14.39 7.28 9.91
CA PRO A 205 -15.33 6.91 10.98
C PRO A 205 -16.38 5.87 10.55
N THR A 206 -16.77 5.86 9.27
CA THR A 206 -17.86 5.00 8.78
C THR A 206 -17.36 3.75 8.05
N GLN A 207 -16.05 3.60 7.86
CA GLN A 207 -15.45 2.34 7.42
C GLN A 207 -15.84 1.19 8.35
N SER A 208 -15.96 -0.02 7.80
CA SER A 208 -16.12 -1.20 8.65
C SER A 208 -14.85 -1.41 9.48
N THR A 209 -15.02 -1.85 10.72
CA THR A 209 -13.90 -2.14 11.62
C THR A 209 -12.90 -3.13 11.01
N LEU A 210 -13.37 -4.07 10.17
CA LEU A 210 -12.52 -4.99 9.44
C LEU A 210 -11.42 -4.28 8.64
N TYR A 211 -11.77 -3.24 7.86
CA TYR A 211 -10.78 -2.52 7.07
C TYR A 211 -9.77 -1.79 7.97
N VAL A 212 -10.24 -1.22 9.09
CA VAL A 212 -9.34 -0.60 10.08
C VAL A 212 -8.38 -1.62 10.67
N MET A 213 -8.86 -2.79 11.09
CA MET A 213 -8.03 -3.87 11.64
C MET A 213 -7.11 -4.53 10.60
N GLN A 214 -7.47 -4.55 9.31
CA GLN A 214 -6.59 -5.03 8.26
C GLN A 214 -5.36 -4.12 8.09
N THR A 215 -5.52 -2.81 8.28
CA THR A 215 -4.41 -1.85 8.12
C THR A 215 -3.67 -1.59 9.43
N PHE A 216 -4.38 -1.47 10.56
CA PHE A 216 -3.84 -1.28 11.90
C PHE A 216 -4.24 -2.45 12.80
N GLY A 217 -3.78 -3.66 12.45
CA GLY A 217 -4.10 -4.88 13.19
C GLY A 217 -3.26 -5.10 14.45
N ALA A 218 -3.42 -6.28 15.05
CA ALA A 218 -2.69 -6.70 16.25
C ALA A 218 -1.17 -6.51 16.15
N PRO A 219 -0.47 -6.83 15.03
CA PRO A 219 0.98 -6.61 14.94
C PRO A 219 1.39 -5.14 15.13
N LEU A 220 0.67 -4.21 14.51
CA LEU A 220 0.92 -2.78 14.66
C LEU A 220 0.56 -2.29 16.07
N ALA A 221 -0.58 -2.73 16.61
CA ALA A 221 -0.98 -2.38 17.96
C ALA A 221 0.06 -2.86 19.00
N ARG A 222 0.58 -4.09 18.88
CA ARG A 222 1.71 -4.61 19.69
C ARG A 222 2.94 -3.71 19.61
N SER A 223 3.27 -3.21 18.43
CA SER A 223 4.37 -2.26 18.27
C SER A 223 4.16 -0.96 19.04
N PHE A 224 2.95 -0.40 19.00
CA PHE A 224 2.63 0.84 19.71
C PHE A 224 2.47 0.69 21.23
N VAL A 225 2.13 -0.51 21.73
CA VAL A 225 2.12 -0.79 23.18
C VAL A 225 3.46 -1.33 23.71
N GLY A 226 4.49 -1.42 22.85
CA GLY A 226 5.85 -1.77 23.23
C GLY A 226 6.11 -3.27 23.43
N THR A 227 5.20 -4.15 22.99
CA THR A 227 5.40 -5.60 23.06
C THR A 227 6.07 -6.17 21.81
N THR A 228 6.23 -5.36 20.76
CA THR A 228 6.94 -5.74 19.53
C THR A 228 7.74 -4.56 18.98
N GLY A 229 8.88 -4.82 18.37
CA GLY A 229 9.72 -3.78 17.79
C GLY A 229 9.30 -3.36 16.38
N SER A 230 10.01 -2.39 15.85
CA SER A 230 10.06 -2.08 14.43
C SER A 230 11.51 -1.87 14.01
N PHE A 231 11.76 -1.84 12.69
CA PHE A 231 13.09 -1.66 12.14
C PHE A 231 13.06 -0.89 10.82
N VAL A 232 14.21 -0.36 10.46
CA VAL A 232 14.53 0.24 9.14
C VAL A 232 15.94 -0.22 8.74
N PRO A 233 16.31 -0.17 7.45
CA PRO A 233 17.71 -0.30 7.03
C PRO A 233 18.59 0.75 7.71
N SER A 234 19.80 0.36 8.07
CA SER A 234 20.79 1.25 8.71
C SER A 234 21.23 2.39 7.78
N SER A 235 21.06 2.21 6.48
CA SER A 235 21.25 3.25 5.45
C SER A 235 20.19 4.37 5.50
N LYS A 236 19.12 4.20 6.30
CA LYS A 236 17.93 5.05 6.34
C LYS A 236 17.23 5.19 4.98
N ARG A 237 17.42 4.19 4.12
CA ARG A 237 16.82 4.10 2.79
C ARG A 237 16.09 2.78 2.69
N ASN A 238 14.77 2.80 2.94
CA ASN A 238 13.93 1.60 2.81
C ASN A 238 14.03 0.97 1.40
N GLN A 239 14.38 1.76 0.38
CA GLN A 239 14.61 1.30 -0.98
C GLN A 239 15.74 0.25 -1.07
N GLU A 240 16.74 0.27 -0.17
CA GLU A 240 17.85 -0.68 -0.17
C GLU A 240 17.37 -2.14 -0.15
N ILE A 241 16.33 -2.46 0.64
CA ILE A 241 15.78 -3.82 0.71
C ILE A 241 15.38 -4.32 -0.68
N TYR A 242 14.76 -3.45 -1.48
CA TYR A 242 14.25 -3.80 -2.79
C TYR A 242 15.30 -3.77 -3.87
N ASP A 243 16.31 -2.91 -3.74
CA ASP A 243 17.50 -2.93 -4.57
C ASP A 243 18.20 -4.30 -4.43
N ARG A 244 18.38 -4.79 -3.19
CA ARG A 244 18.95 -6.13 -2.95
C ARG A 244 18.10 -7.26 -3.52
N ILE A 245 16.77 -7.13 -3.50
CA ILE A 245 15.88 -8.11 -4.13
C ILE A 245 16.04 -8.07 -5.66
N ALA A 246 16.12 -6.88 -6.25
CA ALA A 246 16.33 -6.73 -7.68
C ALA A 246 17.66 -7.35 -8.11
N ASP A 247 18.76 -7.06 -7.39
CA ASP A 247 20.07 -7.66 -7.62
C ASP A 247 20.05 -9.19 -7.49
N LEU A 248 19.39 -9.68 -6.43
CA LEU A 248 19.25 -11.10 -6.19
C LEU A 248 18.51 -11.79 -7.35
N LEU A 249 17.46 -11.18 -7.89
CA LEU A 249 16.62 -11.71 -8.97
C LEU A 249 17.20 -11.51 -10.38
N GLY A 250 17.99 -10.45 -10.61
CA GLY A 250 18.64 -10.16 -11.88
C GLY A 250 17.65 -10.02 -13.04
N ASP A 251 17.95 -10.70 -14.16
CA ASP A 251 17.17 -10.67 -15.41
C ASP A 251 15.74 -11.23 -15.28
N ASP A 252 15.39 -11.82 -14.13
CA ASP A 252 14.04 -12.28 -13.82
C ASP A 252 13.11 -11.14 -13.34
N VAL A 253 13.59 -9.89 -13.34
CA VAL A 253 12.77 -8.68 -13.09
C VAL A 253 12.67 -7.84 -14.36
N LEU A 254 11.51 -7.88 -15.01
CA LEU A 254 11.19 -7.04 -16.16
C LEU A 254 10.67 -5.68 -15.67
N LEU A 255 11.58 -4.72 -15.52
CA LEU A 255 11.26 -3.34 -15.16
C LEU A 255 10.65 -2.58 -16.34
N SER A 256 9.96 -1.47 -16.05
CA SER A 256 9.30 -0.61 -17.04
C SER A 256 8.44 -1.41 -18.04
N SER A 257 7.75 -2.42 -17.53
CA SER A 257 7.04 -3.42 -18.31
C SER A 257 5.62 -3.63 -17.78
N ILE A 258 4.67 -3.88 -18.68
CA ILE A 258 3.27 -4.15 -18.35
C ILE A 258 2.73 -5.36 -19.09
N ALA A 259 1.84 -6.13 -18.44
CA ALA A 259 1.07 -7.16 -19.13
C ALA A 259 0.01 -6.49 -20.02
N ILE A 260 0.03 -6.79 -21.32
CA ILE A 260 -0.93 -6.22 -22.29
C ILE A 260 -1.97 -7.23 -22.76
N LYS A 261 -1.69 -8.52 -22.61
CA LYS A 261 -2.63 -9.61 -22.89
C LYS A 261 -2.26 -10.82 -22.03
N THR A 262 -3.26 -11.52 -21.54
CA THR A 262 -3.09 -12.80 -20.88
C THR A 262 -4.09 -13.83 -21.39
N VAL A 263 -3.72 -15.09 -21.30
CA VAL A 263 -4.59 -16.23 -21.55
C VAL A 263 -4.37 -17.23 -20.43
N ARG A 264 -5.45 -17.66 -19.77
CA ARG A 264 -5.43 -18.66 -18.70
C ARG A 264 -6.16 -19.91 -19.16
N THR A 265 -5.54 -21.06 -18.94
CA THR A 265 -6.09 -22.38 -19.24
C THR A 265 -5.78 -23.33 -18.08
N ASP A 266 -6.38 -24.52 -18.07
CA ASP A 266 -6.09 -25.54 -17.06
C ASP A 266 -4.61 -25.99 -17.07
N ALA A 267 -3.92 -25.81 -18.20
CA ALA A 267 -2.51 -26.17 -18.35
C ALA A 267 -1.53 -25.09 -17.85
N GLY A 268 -1.98 -23.83 -17.70
CA GLY A 268 -1.12 -22.72 -17.31
C GLY A 268 -1.60 -21.36 -17.81
N VAL A 269 -0.68 -20.39 -17.81
CA VAL A 269 -0.91 -19.00 -18.21
C VAL A 269 0.09 -18.56 -19.26
N GLU A 270 -0.38 -17.81 -20.25
CA GLU A 270 0.45 -17.04 -21.17
C GLU A 270 0.26 -15.55 -20.88
N VAL A 271 1.35 -14.80 -20.79
CA VAL A 271 1.36 -13.35 -20.55
C VAL A 271 2.21 -12.68 -21.61
N LEU A 272 1.58 -11.87 -22.47
CA LEU A 272 2.30 -10.99 -23.37
C LEU A 272 2.61 -9.70 -22.63
N VAL A 273 3.90 -9.43 -22.46
CA VAL A 273 4.44 -8.26 -21.78
C VAL A 273 4.98 -7.28 -22.80
N GLN A 274 4.64 -6.01 -22.62
CA GLN A 274 5.27 -4.90 -23.33
C GLN A 274 6.27 -4.24 -22.39
N GLY A 275 7.54 -4.22 -22.79
CA GLY A 275 8.62 -3.55 -22.08
C GLY A 275 8.97 -2.18 -22.66
N PRO A 276 10.15 -1.64 -22.30
CA PRO A 276 10.71 -0.43 -22.90
C PRO A 276 10.75 -0.52 -24.43
N ASP A 277 10.61 0.62 -25.09
CA ASP A 277 10.67 0.77 -26.55
C ASP A 277 9.69 -0.13 -27.33
N ASN A 278 8.55 -0.47 -26.71
CA ASN A 278 7.53 -1.40 -27.22
C ASN A 278 8.05 -2.82 -27.50
N SER A 279 9.17 -3.21 -26.88
CA SER A 279 9.66 -4.60 -26.92
C SER A 279 8.61 -5.56 -26.35
N ARG A 280 8.53 -6.77 -26.90
CA ARG A 280 7.51 -7.75 -26.51
C ARG A 280 8.13 -9.06 -26.06
N THR A 281 7.78 -9.48 -24.85
CA THR A 281 8.15 -10.78 -24.30
C THR A 281 6.89 -11.60 -24.05
N LEU A 282 6.82 -12.81 -24.60
CA LEU A 282 5.79 -13.79 -24.28
C LEU A 282 6.30 -14.67 -23.14
N ILE A 283 5.60 -14.65 -22.02
CA ILE A 283 5.90 -15.46 -20.84
C ILE A 283 4.90 -16.61 -20.81
N ARG A 284 5.39 -17.85 -20.82
CA ARG A 284 4.61 -19.05 -20.54
C ARG A 284 4.90 -19.51 -19.11
N ALA A 285 3.87 -19.61 -18.29
CA ALA A 285 4.03 -20.00 -16.90
C ALA A 285 2.97 -20.99 -16.43
N LYS A 286 3.25 -21.71 -15.34
CA LYS A 286 2.28 -22.63 -14.73
C LYS A 286 1.27 -21.89 -13.86
N LYS A 287 1.69 -20.77 -13.25
CA LYS A 287 0.86 -19.96 -12.33
C LYS A 287 1.06 -18.47 -12.59
N LEU A 288 -0.01 -17.71 -12.42
CA LEU A 288 -0.04 -16.25 -12.38
C LEU A 288 -0.22 -15.81 -10.92
N LEU A 289 0.63 -14.91 -10.43
CA LEU A 289 0.47 -14.23 -9.16
C LEU A 289 0.27 -12.73 -9.40
N VAL A 290 -0.88 -12.20 -9.05
CA VAL A 290 -1.18 -10.76 -9.13
C VAL A 290 -0.91 -10.14 -7.76
N SER A 291 0.03 -9.20 -7.69
CA SER A 291 0.42 -8.54 -6.44
C SER A 291 0.22 -7.03 -6.43
N PHE A 292 -0.52 -6.52 -7.40
CA PHE A 292 -1.07 -5.16 -7.42
C PHE A 292 -2.55 -5.18 -6.99
N GLU A 293 -3.09 -4.02 -6.63
CA GLU A 293 -4.50 -3.86 -6.29
C GLU A 293 -5.44 -4.11 -7.48
N PRO A 294 -6.39 -5.07 -7.39
CA PRO A 294 -7.16 -5.59 -8.52
C PRO A 294 -8.34 -4.68 -8.90
N THR A 295 -8.07 -3.41 -9.19
CA THR A 295 -9.07 -2.51 -9.80
C THR A 295 -9.26 -2.90 -11.27
N LEU A 296 -10.46 -2.67 -11.82
CA LEU A 296 -10.73 -2.96 -13.25
C LEU A 296 -9.74 -2.23 -14.19
N ALA A 297 -9.33 -1.01 -13.81
CA ALA A 297 -8.32 -0.27 -14.56
C ALA A 297 -6.95 -0.97 -14.56
N ASN A 298 -6.51 -1.48 -13.40
CA ASN A 298 -5.26 -2.23 -13.27
C ASN A 298 -5.32 -3.63 -13.90
N LEU A 299 -6.52 -4.21 -14.02
CA LEU A 299 -6.75 -5.51 -14.64
C LEU A 299 -6.82 -5.45 -16.17
N LYS A 300 -6.65 -4.27 -16.79
CA LYS A 300 -6.54 -4.15 -18.24
C LYS A 300 -5.37 -4.99 -18.77
N GLY A 301 -5.66 -5.90 -19.70
CA GLY A 301 -4.68 -6.87 -20.22
C GLY A 301 -4.69 -8.20 -19.47
N ILE A 302 -5.43 -8.28 -18.36
CA ILE A 302 -5.74 -9.52 -17.65
C ILE A 302 -7.05 -10.10 -18.20
N ASN A 303 -7.07 -11.40 -18.48
CA ASN A 303 -8.22 -12.13 -19.04
C ASN A 303 -9.28 -12.39 -17.94
N VAL A 304 -9.73 -11.35 -17.24
CA VAL A 304 -10.74 -11.52 -16.19
C VAL A 304 -12.03 -12.12 -16.74
N ASP A 305 -12.63 -13.05 -16.01
CA ASP A 305 -13.93 -13.61 -16.35
C ASP A 305 -15.09 -12.79 -15.74
N GLU A 306 -16.33 -13.19 -16.06
CA GLU A 306 -17.53 -12.49 -15.58
C GLU A 306 -17.67 -12.52 -14.05
N GLU A 307 -17.22 -13.59 -13.40
CA GLU A 307 -17.29 -13.73 -11.94
C GLU A 307 -16.28 -12.79 -11.27
N GLU A 308 -15.02 -12.82 -11.72
CA GLU A 308 -13.97 -11.92 -11.26
C GLU A 308 -14.34 -10.45 -11.48
N GLU A 309 -14.84 -10.09 -12.67
CA GLU A 309 -15.32 -8.74 -12.95
C GLU A 309 -16.46 -8.35 -12.01
N SER A 310 -17.40 -9.26 -11.74
CA SER A 310 -18.55 -9.00 -10.84
C SER A 310 -18.13 -8.66 -9.41
N ILE A 311 -16.98 -9.18 -8.96
CA ILE A 311 -16.40 -8.92 -7.65
C ILE A 311 -15.55 -7.65 -7.70
N PHE A 312 -14.61 -7.54 -8.64
CA PHE A 312 -13.65 -6.45 -8.70
C PHE A 312 -14.29 -5.09 -9.02
N GLN A 313 -15.43 -5.06 -9.72
CA GLN A 313 -16.17 -3.82 -9.97
C GLN A 313 -16.73 -3.16 -8.69
N LYS A 314 -16.86 -3.91 -7.58
CA LYS A 314 -17.40 -3.40 -6.32
C LYS A 314 -16.38 -2.62 -5.50
N TRP A 315 -15.10 -2.72 -5.86
CA TRP A 315 -14.02 -2.14 -5.08
C TRP A 315 -14.04 -0.63 -5.15
N LYS A 316 -13.93 0.01 -3.99
CA LYS A 316 -13.71 1.43 -3.84
C LYS A 316 -12.37 1.63 -3.16
N TRP A 317 -11.68 2.70 -3.51
CA TRP A 317 -10.41 3.06 -2.91
C TRP A 317 -10.33 4.57 -2.77
N SER A 318 -9.44 5.01 -1.90
CA SER A 318 -8.98 6.39 -1.86
C SER A 318 -7.49 6.42 -2.14
N THR A 319 -6.90 7.61 -2.22
CA THR A 319 -5.49 7.79 -2.54
C THR A 319 -4.76 8.48 -1.40
N VAL A 320 -3.52 8.06 -1.15
CA VAL A 320 -2.59 8.78 -0.27
C VAL A 320 -1.37 9.17 -1.09
N TYR A 321 -1.13 10.46 -1.21
CA TYR A 321 0.10 10.99 -1.78
C TYR A 321 1.07 11.28 -0.66
N ALA A 322 2.28 10.73 -0.80
CA ALA A 322 3.42 11.09 0.01
C ALA A 322 4.40 11.91 -0.81
N GLY A 323 4.91 13.00 -0.25
CA GLY A 323 5.87 13.86 -0.92
C GLY A 323 6.81 14.57 0.04
N ILE A 324 7.70 15.36 -0.54
CA ILE A 324 8.62 16.25 0.15
C ILE A 324 8.26 17.70 -0.17
N VAL A 325 8.33 18.56 0.83
CA VAL A 325 8.35 20.02 0.68
C VAL A 325 9.61 20.54 1.34
N SER A 326 10.30 21.46 0.68
CA SER A 326 11.46 22.15 1.23
C SER A 326 11.29 23.65 1.04
N HIS A 327 11.55 24.41 2.10
CA HIS A 327 11.46 25.86 2.06
C HIS A 327 12.22 26.46 3.26
N SER A 328 13.17 27.37 3.01
CA SER A 328 14.07 27.93 4.03
C SER A 328 13.37 28.68 5.17
N SER A 329 12.14 29.18 4.94
CA SER A 329 11.34 29.81 5.98
C SER A 329 10.64 28.84 6.93
N LEU A 330 10.57 27.54 6.61
CA LEU A 330 9.94 26.57 7.50
C LEU A 330 10.91 26.19 8.62
N PRO A 331 10.49 26.22 9.90
CA PRO A 331 11.40 26.05 11.02
C PRO A 331 11.69 24.58 11.33
N ASP A 332 12.98 24.23 11.41
CA ASP A 332 13.46 22.91 11.82
C ASP A 332 12.77 22.36 13.06
N SER A 333 12.68 21.02 13.16
CA SER A 333 12.09 20.33 14.30
C SER A 333 10.61 20.67 14.58
N HIS A 334 9.87 21.13 13.56
CA HIS A 334 8.42 21.37 13.67
C HIS A 334 7.59 20.35 12.88
N SER A 335 6.37 20.11 13.36
CA SER A 335 5.33 19.40 12.64
C SER A 335 4.06 20.24 12.62
N TYR A 336 3.35 20.23 11.50
CA TYR A 336 2.04 20.85 11.36
C TYR A 336 1.03 19.76 11.07
N THR A 337 0.05 19.57 11.94
CA THR A 337 -0.98 18.54 11.79
C THR A 337 -2.34 19.20 11.57
N ASN A 338 -3.03 18.76 10.53
CA ASN A 338 -4.34 19.29 10.18
C ASN A 338 -5.41 18.75 11.14
N THR A 339 -6.27 19.65 11.58
CA THR A 339 -7.41 19.36 12.46
C THR A 339 -8.64 20.06 11.92
N ALA A 340 -9.79 19.41 12.01
CA ALA A 340 -11.08 19.96 11.61
C ALA A 340 -12.01 19.97 12.83
N PRO A 341 -12.05 21.05 13.64
CA PRO A 341 -12.74 21.06 14.94
C PRO A 341 -14.23 20.67 14.90
N SER A 342 -14.90 20.85 13.76
CA SER A 342 -16.30 20.48 13.56
C SER A 342 -16.53 19.00 13.22
N SER A 343 -15.46 18.22 13.05
CA SER A 343 -15.50 16.81 12.65
C SER A 343 -15.30 15.87 13.84
N TRP A 344 -15.70 14.61 13.69
CA TRP A 344 -15.48 13.58 14.70
C TRP A 344 -14.00 13.49 15.10
N LEU A 345 -13.73 13.66 16.40
CA LEU A 345 -12.39 13.71 16.99
C LEU A 345 -11.43 14.71 16.31
N SER A 346 -11.98 15.78 15.73
CA SER A 346 -11.24 16.80 14.96
C SER A 346 -10.48 16.26 13.74
N LEU A 347 -10.89 15.12 13.18
CA LEU A 347 -10.22 14.53 12.02
C LEU A 347 -10.66 15.19 10.70
N PRO A 348 -9.73 15.42 9.76
CA PRO A 348 -10.05 16.00 8.46
C PRO A 348 -10.76 15.01 7.53
N SER A 349 -11.41 15.53 6.47
CA SER A 349 -12.10 14.74 5.44
C SER A 349 -11.51 15.01 4.06
N LEU A 350 -11.61 14.04 3.15
CA LEU A 350 -11.02 14.12 1.81
C LEU A 350 -11.58 15.28 0.94
N PRO A 351 -10.74 15.92 0.10
CA PRO A 351 -9.29 15.84 0.10
C PRO A 351 -8.69 16.72 1.21
N PHE A 352 -7.57 16.31 1.78
CA PHE A 352 -6.88 17.08 2.82
C PHE A 352 -5.38 16.82 2.85
N VAL A 353 -4.60 17.83 3.24
CA VAL A 353 -3.23 17.61 3.73
C VAL A 353 -3.35 17.19 5.19
N GLY A 354 -2.86 16.00 5.53
CA GLY A 354 -2.96 15.45 6.89
C GLY A 354 -1.91 16.05 7.82
N ARG A 355 -0.67 16.11 7.35
CA ARG A 355 0.46 16.64 8.11
C ARG A 355 1.64 17.03 7.23
N CYS A 356 2.44 17.96 7.75
CA CYS A 356 3.74 18.36 7.25
C CYS A 356 4.76 18.14 8.39
N ASP A 357 5.61 17.12 8.30
CA ASP A 357 6.57 16.77 9.35
C ASP A 357 7.99 17.04 8.92
N TYR A 358 8.76 17.76 9.73
CA TYR A 358 10.20 17.89 9.50
C TYR A 358 10.88 16.52 9.50
N LEU A 359 11.69 16.27 8.46
CA LEU A 359 12.47 15.04 8.29
C LEU A 359 13.96 15.22 8.60
N GLY A 360 14.48 16.43 8.44
CA GLY A 360 15.92 16.75 8.51
C GLY A 360 16.36 17.62 7.33
N ASP A 361 17.51 18.27 7.49
CA ASP A 361 18.01 19.30 6.57
C ASP A 361 16.90 20.36 6.36
N ASP A 362 16.51 20.66 5.12
CA ASP A 362 15.40 21.59 4.83
C ASP A 362 14.10 20.87 4.42
N ASN A 363 13.97 19.57 4.73
CA ASN A 363 12.95 18.70 4.14
C ASN A 363 11.79 18.40 5.10
N TYR A 364 10.57 18.49 4.59
CA TYR A 364 9.34 18.06 5.27
C TYR A 364 8.63 16.97 4.49
N ARG A 365 8.19 15.93 5.19
CA ARG A 365 7.26 14.94 4.65
C ARG A 365 5.85 15.52 4.65
N VAL A 366 5.17 15.42 3.51
CA VAL A 366 3.75 15.75 3.40
C VAL A 366 2.94 14.51 3.05
N LEU A 367 1.79 14.36 3.71
CA LEU A 367 0.81 13.32 3.42
C LEU A 367 -0.52 13.96 3.03
N VAL A 368 -1.05 13.57 1.88
CA VAL A 368 -2.31 14.09 1.34
C VAL A 368 -3.26 12.94 1.08
N GLY A 369 -4.44 12.99 1.69
CA GLY A 369 -5.54 12.11 1.33
C GLY A 369 -6.32 12.71 0.16
N GLY A 370 -6.67 11.89 -0.83
CA GLY A 370 -7.57 12.25 -1.93
C GLY A 370 -8.57 11.14 -2.26
N GLN A 371 -9.63 11.47 -3.01
CA GLN A 371 -10.54 10.48 -3.58
C GLN A 371 -9.83 9.59 -4.63
N SER A 372 -10.52 8.56 -5.14
CA SER A 372 -9.98 7.61 -6.14
C SER A 372 -9.49 8.26 -7.43
N ASN A 373 -10.08 9.37 -7.83
CA ASN A 373 -9.75 10.12 -9.05
C ASN A 373 -8.83 11.32 -8.80
N TYR A 374 -8.42 11.54 -7.54
CA TYR A 374 -7.48 12.60 -7.21
C TYR A 374 -6.13 12.31 -7.88
N THR A 375 -5.38 13.36 -8.21
CA THR A 375 -4.10 13.26 -8.93
C THR A 375 -2.94 13.79 -8.10
N SER A 376 -1.71 13.41 -8.47
CA SER A 376 -0.50 13.94 -7.83
C SER A 376 -0.35 15.45 -8.03
N ALA A 377 -0.80 15.99 -9.17
CA ALA A 377 -0.80 17.43 -9.44
C ALA A 377 -1.76 18.19 -8.52
N GLU A 378 -2.98 17.67 -8.33
CA GLU A 378 -3.95 18.25 -7.38
C GLU A 378 -3.45 18.17 -5.94
N ALA A 379 -2.81 17.06 -5.55
CA ALA A 379 -2.19 16.92 -4.23
C ALA A 379 -1.10 17.98 -3.99
N GLN A 380 -0.22 18.22 -4.97
CA GLN A 380 0.78 19.29 -4.87
C GLN A 380 0.13 20.68 -4.77
N GLN A 381 -0.92 20.93 -5.55
CA GLN A 381 -1.65 22.20 -5.47
C GLN A 381 -2.30 22.40 -4.10
N LEU A 382 -2.88 21.34 -3.52
CA LEU A 382 -3.48 21.38 -2.19
C LEU A 382 -2.43 21.66 -1.11
N VAL A 383 -1.25 21.04 -1.19
CA VAL A 383 -0.13 21.32 -0.28
C VAL A 383 0.29 22.79 -0.36
N ARG A 384 0.51 23.33 -1.58
CA ARG A 384 0.86 24.75 -1.77
C ARG A 384 -0.21 25.67 -1.19
N LYS A 385 -1.48 25.39 -1.47
CA LYS A 385 -2.62 26.15 -0.94
C LYS A 385 -2.64 26.13 0.58
N SER A 386 -2.54 24.96 1.21
CA SER A 386 -2.58 24.83 2.67
C SER A 386 -1.40 25.52 3.35
N LEU A 387 -0.17 25.37 2.83
CA LEU A 387 1.00 26.08 3.34
C LEU A 387 0.85 27.60 3.19
N GLY A 388 0.31 28.08 2.06
CA GLY A 388 0.00 29.49 1.85
C GLY A 388 -1.05 30.02 2.85
N GLN A 389 -2.07 29.21 3.18
CA GLN A 389 -3.08 29.56 4.18
C GLN A 389 -2.47 29.64 5.58
N LEU A 390 -1.63 28.67 5.97
CA LEU A 390 -0.90 28.70 7.24
C LEU A 390 0.00 29.94 7.35
N ALA A 391 0.67 30.33 6.26
CA ALA A 391 1.53 31.50 6.23
C ALA A 391 0.73 32.80 6.33
N ALA A 392 -0.39 32.92 5.58
CA ALA A 392 -1.27 34.08 5.62
C ALA A 392 -1.91 34.30 7.00
N ALA A 393 -2.13 33.22 7.77
CA ALA A 393 -2.63 33.27 9.13
C ALA A 393 -1.53 33.49 10.19
N GLY A 394 -0.25 33.48 9.81
CA GLY A 394 0.89 33.61 10.71
C GLY A 394 1.21 32.34 11.52
N THR A 395 0.64 31.18 11.15
CA THR A 395 0.90 29.89 11.81
C THR A 395 2.25 29.31 11.41
N VAL A 396 2.67 29.56 10.16
CA VAL A 396 4.06 29.37 9.71
C VAL A 396 4.64 30.71 9.30
N PRO A 397 5.98 30.85 9.28
CA PRO A 397 6.60 32.04 8.75
C PRO A 397 6.18 32.32 7.31
N SER A 398 6.29 33.59 6.88
CA SER A 398 6.01 33.97 5.51
C SER A 398 6.88 33.17 4.53
N LEU A 399 6.23 32.60 3.50
CA LEU A 399 6.89 31.84 2.44
C LEU A 399 7.39 32.74 1.30
N GLY A 400 7.34 34.07 1.47
CA GLY A 400 7.68 35.02 0.41
C GLY A 400 6.60 35.14 -0.67
N ILE A 401 6.79 36.08 -1.60
CA ILE A 401 5.94 36.20 -2.79
C ILE A 401 6.42 35.13 -3.77
N GLN A 402 5.56 34.17 -4.10
CA GLN A 402 5.79 33.24 -5.22
C GLN A 402 5.48 33.90 -6.55
#